data_AF-A0A847MAH4-F1
#
_entry.id   AF-A0A847MAH4-F1
#
_cell.length_a   1.000
_cell.length_b   1.000
_cell.length_c   1.000
_cell.angle_alpha   90.00
_cell.angle_beta   90.00
_cell.angle_gamma   90.00
#
_symmetry.space_group_name_H-M   'P 1'
#
loop_
_entity.id
_entity.type
_entity.pdbx_description
1 polymer ?
#
loop_
_entity_poly.entity_id
_entity_poly.type
_entity_poly.pdbx_seq_one_letter_code
_entity_poly.pdbx_strand_id
1 'polypeptide(L)' 'MPVWRLLITGPASGAQNMAVDEALLESAIAGGPPVLRIYAWQPAAVSLGYFQPLDDSIDREEIARRGFGLVRRPTGGRA' A
#
# COMPACT_ATOMS: atom_id res chain seq x y z
N MET A 1 -28.88 -5.75 1.02
CA MET A 1 -27.61 -4.98 0.90
C MET A 1 -26.47 -5.88 1.39
N PRO A 2 -25.31 -5.92 0.73
CA PRO A 2 -24.19 -6.72 1.21
C PRO A 2 -23.69 -6.18 2.56
N VAL A 3 -23.32 -7.08 3.48
CA VAL A 3 -22.70 -6.70 4.76
C VAL A 3 -21.25 -6.34 4.49
N TRP A 4 -20.84 -5.13 4.88
CA TRP A 4 -19.46 -4.65 4.74
C TRP A 4 -18.62 -5.05 5.95
N ARG A 5 -17.36 -5.42 5.71
CA ARG A 5 -16.35 -5.58 6.78
C ARG A 5 -15.59 -4.27 6.94
N LEU A 6 -15.56 -3.74 8.16
CA LEU A 6 -14.66 -2.65 8.53
C LEU A 6 -13.41 -3.24 9.20
N LEU A 7 -12.24 -2.97 8.62
CA LEU A 7 -10.94 -3.36 9.18
C LEU A 7 -10.16 -2.12 9.61
N ILE A 8 -9.68 -2.11 10.85
CA ILE A 8 -8.80 -1.07 11.38
C ILE A 8 -7.49 -1.76 11.78
N THR A 9 -6.47 -1.67 10.93
CA THR A 9 -5.24 -2.49 11.08
C THR A 9 -4.07 -1.75 11.71
N GLY A 10 -4.25 -0.48 12.11
CA GLY A 10 -3.19 0.35 12.68
C GLY A 10 -2.05 0.69 11.71
N PRO A 11 -0.96 1.30 12.20
CA PRO A 11 0.22 1.60 11.41
C PRO A 11 1.04 0.34 11.10
N ALA A 12 1.52 0.20 9.86
CA ALA A 12 2.40 -0.88 9.44
C ALA A 12 3.39 -0.41 8.37
N SER A 13 4.41 -1.22 8.09
CA SER A 13 5.35 -0.93 7.01
C SER A 13 4.67 -0.93 5.65
N GLY A 14 5.28 -0.27 4.67
CA GLY A 14 4.68 -0.20 3.35
C GLY A 14 4.48 -1.56 2.68
N ALA A 15 5.44 -2.47 2.83
CA ALA A 15 5.33 -3.84 2.33
C ALA A 15 4.15 -4.59 2.98
N GLN A 16 3.97 -4.48 4.30
CA GLN A 16 2.84 -5.12 4.99
C GLN A 16 1.50 -4.54 4.56
N ASN A 17 1.41 -3.22 4.36
CA ASN A 17 0.18 -2.60 3.88
C ASN A 17 -0.20 -3.09 2.49
N MET A 18 0.77 -3.19 1.56
CA MET A 18 0.53 -3.72 0.23
C MET A 18 0.17 -5.20 0.23
N ALA A 19 0.81 -6.01 1.05
CA ALA A 19 0.47 -7.43 1.17
C ALA A 19 -0.97 -7.65 1.64
N VAL A 20 -1.45 -6.84 2.60
CA VAL A 20 -2.85 -6.92 3.03
C VAL A 20 -3.80 -6.40 1.95
N ASP A 21 -3.46 -5.32 1.25
CA ASP A 21 -4.30 -4.80 0.15
C ASP A 21 -4.41 -5.83 -1.00
N GLU A 22 -3.32 -6.53 -1.33
CA GLU A 22 -3.31 -7.63 -2.31
C GLU A 22 -4.20 -8.80 -1.87
N ALA A 23 -4.05 -9.27 -0.62
CA ALA A 23 -4.89 -10.34 -0.08
C ALA A 23 -6.39 -9.96 -0.05
N LEU A 24 -6.70 -8.69 0.23
CA LEU A 24 -8.08 -8.19 0.18
C LEU A 24 -8.62 -8.13 -1.25
N LEU A 25 -7.79 -7.76 -2.22
CA LEU A 25 -8.15 -7.79 -3.64
C LEU A 25 -8.42 -9.22 -4.12
N GLU A 26 -7.53 -10.17 -3.79
CA GLU A 26 -7.72 -11.59 -4.09
C GLU A 26 -9.02 -12.13 -3.48
N SER A 27 -9.29 -11.79 -2.21
CA SER A 27 -10.54 -12.15 -1.55
C SER A 27 -11.76 -11.57 -2.27
N ALA A 28 -11.70 -10.33 -2.75
CA ALA A 28 -12.81 -9.70 -3.48
C ALA A 28 -13.03 -10.37 -4.84
N ILE A 29 -11.96 -10.70 -5.58
CA ILE A 29 -12.02 -11.44 -6.85
C ILE A 29 -12.67 -12.81 -6.65
N ALA A 30 -12.38 -13.48 -5.53
CA ALA A 30 -12.97 -14.77 -5.16
C ALA A 30 -14.45 -14.67 -4.67
N GLY A 31 -15.07 -13.50 -4.72
CA GLY A 31 -16.47 -13.30 -4.26
C GLY A 31 -16.62 -13.07 -2.75
N GLY A 32 -15.53 -12.71 -2.07
CA GLY A 32 -15.57 -12.33 -0.66
C GLY A 32 -16.40 -11.05 -0.41
N PRO A 33 -16.82 -10.81 0.84
CA PRO A 33 -17.62 -9.63 1.18
C PRO A 33 -16.81 -8.34 1.00
N PRO A 34 -17.47 -7.21 0.67
CA PRO A 34 -16.80 -5.93 0.51
C PRO A 34 -16.13 -5.49 1.81
N VAL A 35 -14.96 -4.84 1.68
CA VAL A 35 -14.13 -4.42 2.81
C VAL A 35 -13.85 -2.92 2.69
N LEU A 36 -14.04 -2.21 3.81
CA LEU A 36 -13.45 -0.90 4.04
C LEU A 36 -12.28 -1.10 5.02
N ARG A 37 -11.08 -0.74 4.60
CA ARG A 37 -9.88 -0.80 5.44
C ARG A 37 -9.36 0.59 5.74
N ILE A 38 -9.10 0.86 7.03
CA ILE A 38 -8.42 2.07 7.52
C ILE A 38 -7.08 1.66 8.10
N TYR A 39 -5.99 2.26 7.62
CA TYR A 39 -4.63 1.94 8.03
C TYR A 39 -3.72 3.17 7.98
N ALA A 40 -2.53 3.05 8.56
CA ALA A 40 -1.49 4.07 8.51
C ALA A 40 -0.13 3.48 8.14
N TRP A 41 0.84 4.35 7.87
CA TRP A 41 2.20 3.98 7.48
C TRP A 41 3.15 4.17 8.66
N GLN A 42 3.96 3.14 8.96
CA GLN A 42 5.06 3.24 9.92
C GLN A 42 6.24 2.36 9.46
N PRO A 43 7.40 2.96 9.09
CA PRO A 43 7.61 4.40 8.91
C PRO A 43 6.78 4.98 7.76
N ALA A 44 6.75 6.30 7.62
CA ALA A 44 6.23 6.94 6.41
C ALA A 44 6.91 6.35 5.17
N ALA A 45 6.17 6.18 4.08
CA ALA A 45 6.70 5.52 2.89
C ALA A 45 6.37 6.29 1.61
N VAL A 46 7.34 6.36 0.70
CA VAL A 46 7.11 6.73 -0.69
C VAL A 46 6.43 5.55 -1.37
N SER A 47 5.24 5.76 -1.92
CA SER A 47 4.52 4.74 -2.69
C SER A 47 4.62 5.06 -4.18
N LEU A 48 5.30 4.20 -4.93
CA LEU A 48 5.40 4.27 -6.38
C LEU A 48 4.20 3.60 -7.02
N GLY A 49 3.63 4.24 -8.04
CA GLY A 49 2.60 3.60 -8.86
C GLY A 49 3.14 2.37 -9.59
N TYR A 50 2.24 1.45 -9.96
CA TYR A 50 2.60 0.18 -10.59
C TYR A 50 3.51 0.35 -11.81
N PHE A 51 3.23 1.33 -12.68
CA PHE A 51 4.01 1.63 -13.88
C PHE A 51 5.03 2.77 -13.71
N GLN A 52 5.19 3.32 -12.50
CA GLN A 52 6.14 4.42 -12.28
C GLN A 52 7.57 3.88 -12.30
N PRO A 53 8.47 4.40 -13.15
CA PRO A 53 9.86 3.97 -13.15
C PRO A 53 10.52 4.30 -11.80
N LEU A 54 11.45 3.44 -11.38
CA LEU A 54 12.38 3.76 -10.31
C LEU A 54 13.67 4.25 -10.98
N ASP A 55 13.66 5.51 -11.38
CA ASP A 55 14.77 6.20 -12.03
C ASP A 55 15.34 7.31 -11.13
N ASP A 56 16.24 8.13 -11.68
CA ASP A 56 16.94 9.19 -10.96
C ASP A 56 16.02 10.30 -10.42
N SER A 57 14.73 10.31 -10.80
CA SER A 57 13.74 11.21 -10.16
C SER A 57 13.37 10.77 -8.74
N ILE A 58 13.73 9.55 -8.33
CA ILE A 58 13.47 9.00 -7.00
C ILE A 58 14.79 8.86 -6.24
N ASP A 59 15.06 9.78 -5.33
CA ASP A 59 16.26 9.78 -4.49
C ASP A 59 16.16 8.71 -3.38
N ARG A 60 16.69 7.52 -3.69
CA ARG A 60 16.68 6.36 -2.79
C ARG A 60 17.58 6.56 -1.58
N GLU A 61 18.66 7.32 -1.73
CA GLU A 61 19.60 7.60 -0.64
C GLU A 61 18.96 8.54 0.37
N GLU A 62 18.28 9.58 -0.10
CA GLU A 62 17.54 10.51 0.76
C GLU A 62 16.36 9.84 1.46
N ILE A 63 15.62 8.96 0.75
CA ILE A 63 14.55 8.15 1.34
C ILE A 63 15.09 7.31 2.50
N ALA A 64 16.22 6.61 2.29
CA ALA A 64 16.87 5.82 3.32
C ALA A 64 17.39 6.70 4.48
N ARG A 65 18.02 7.84 4.17
CA ARG A 65 18.55 8.79 5.17
C ARG A 65 17.46 9.37 6.07
N ARG A 66 16.25 9.58 5.53
CA ARG A 66 15.07 10.02 6.30
C ARG A 66 14.37 8.89 7.07
N GLY A 67 14.80 7.64 6.89
CA GLY A 67 14.16 6.47 7.47
C GLY A 67 12.78 6.18 6.88
N PHE A 68 12.50 6.65 5.65
CA PHE A 68 11.25 6.38 4.96
C PHE A 68 11.29 5.00 4.28
N GLY A 69 10.14 4.36 4.19
CA GLY A 69 9.96 3.19 3.34
C GLY A 69 9.88 3.57 1.85
N LEU A 70 10.16 2.61 0.98
CA LEU A 70 9.87 2.69 -0.45
C LEU A 70 9.07 1.45 -0.84
N VAL A 71 7.90 1.64 -1.43
CA VAL A 71 7.03 0.54 -1.84
C VAL A 71 6.44 0.79 -3.23
N ARG A 72 6.10 -0.27 -3.95
CA ARG A 72 5.32 -0.21 -5.19
C ARG A 72 3.90 -0.71 -4.91
N ARG A 73 2.89 0.10 -5.24
CA ARG A 73 1.48 -0.29 -5.09
C ARG A 73 0.97 -0.99 -6.36
N PRO A 74 -0.01 -1.91 -6.26
CA PRO A 74 -0.58 -2.61 -7.42
C PRO A 74 -1.43 -1.70 -8.33
N THR A 75 -1.70 -0.47 -7.89
CA THR A 75 -2.49 0.53 -8.63
C THR A 75 -1.60 1.57 -9.33
N GLY A 76 -2.18 2.28 -10.30
CA GLY A 76 -1.49 3.34 -11.04
C GLY A 76 -1.27 4.64 -10.24
N GLY A 77 -1.06 5.75 -10.96
CA GLY A 77 -0.74 7.07 -10.40
C GLY A 77 0.76 7.28 -10.21
N ARG A 78 1.15 8.45 -9.70
CA ARG A 78 2.55 8.83 -9.44
C ARG A 78 2.75 9.17 -7.96
N ALA A 79 3.99 9.05 -7.49
CA ALA A 79 4.47 9.60 -6.23
C ALA A 79 4.77 11.08 -6.37
#